data_AF-A0A945QEX7-F1
#
_entry.id   AF-A0A945QEX7-F1
#
_cell.length_a   1.000
_cell.length_b   1.000
_cell.length_c   1.000
_cell.angle_alpha   90.00
_cell.angle_beta   90.00
_cell.angle_gamma   90.00
#
_symmetry.space_group_name_H-M   'P 1'
#
loop_
_entity.id
_entity.type
_entity.pdbx_description
1 polymer ?
#
loop_
_entity_poly.entity_id
_entity_poly.type
_entity_poly.pdbx_seq_one_letter_code
_entity_poly.pdbx_strand_id
1 'polypeptide(L)'
;MTKNVAFEIEVYKAGSWKVDSIFDDRALVLFEAKRLESYSRQNNIRVIEETYDDATNQTSARVIFRSAKVSPPATPAPAERKPDVRPNRERQKPDAAKDSGIGQAIWFALAVIAIISAIIFLKSFAAQL
;
A
#
# COMPACT_ATOMS: atom_id res chain seq x y z
N MET A 1 7.75 -25.18 -9.51
CA MET A 1 7.36 -24.00 -8.71
C MET A 1 7.14 -22.86 -9.68
N THR A 2 5.96 -22.27 -9.66
CA THR A 2 5.59 -21.20 -10.59
C THR A 2 5.69 -19.88 -9.84
N LYS A 3 6.34 -18.89 -10.46
CA LYS A 3 6.38 -17.52 -9.97
C LYS A 3 5.66 -16.64 -10.97
N ASN A 4 4.73 -15.84 -10.48
CA ASN A 4 4.04 -14.85 -11.30
C ASN A 4 4.67 -13.49 -11.04
N VAL A 5 4.92 -12.72 -12.10
CA VAL A 5 5.57 -11.41 -12.02
C VAL A 5 4.69 -10.37 -12.70
N ALA A 6 4.44 -9.27 -12.02
CA ALA A 6 3.75 -8.11 -12.55
C ALA A 6 4.58 -6.84 -12.30
N PHE A 7 4.39 -5.85 -13.14
CA PHE A 7 5.06 -4.56 -13.04
C PHE A 7 4.06 -3.42 -13.03
N GLU A 8 4.19 -2.50 -12.09
CA GLU A 8 3.27 -1.38 -11.94
C GLU A 8 4.02 -0.06 -12.11
N ILE A 9 3.47 0.84 -12.92
CA ILE A 9 3.88 2.23 -12.95
C ILE A 9 3.01 2.99 -11.97
N GLU A 10 3.64 3.65 -11.01
CA GLU A 10 2.96 4.56 -10.12
C GLU A 10 3.45 6.00 -10.31
N VAL A 11 2.49 6.92 -10.30
CA VAL A 11 2.75 8.35 -10.40
C VAL A 11 2.31 9.02 -9.11
N TYR A 12 3.20 9.84 -8.55
CA TYR A 12 2.89 10.63 -7.38
C TYR A 12 2.09 11.88 -7.80
N LYS A 13 0.82 11.93 -7.40
CA LYS A 13 -0.12 13.01 -7.71
C LYS A 13 -0.89 13.37 -6.44
N ALA A 14 -1.04 14.66 -6.16
CA ALA A 14 -1.81 15.17 -5.01
C ALA A 14 -1.41 14.56 -3.66
N GLY A 15 -0.11 14.35 -3.42
CA GLY A 15 0.40 13.89 -2.13
C GLY A 15 0.46 12.37 -1.94
N SER A 16 -0.02 11.58 -2.91
CA SER A 16 -0.02 10.11 -2.83
C SER A 16 0.46 9.45 -4.12
N TRP A 17 0.95 8.21 -3.97
CA TRP A 17 1.24 7.34 -5.10
C TRP A 17 -0.05 6.75 -5.65
N LYS A 18 -0.21 6.77 -6.97
CA LYS A 18 -1.35 6.19 -7.66
C LYS A 18 -0.84 5.29 -8.77
N VAL A 19 -1.39 4.08 -8.85
CA VAL A 19 -1.16 3.18 -10.00
C VAL A 19 -1.73 3.83 -11.25
N ASP A 20 -0.89 3.94 -12.26
CA ASP A 20 -1.22 4.49 -13.56
C ASP A 20 -1.44 3.36 -14.58
N SER A 21 -0.54 2.36 -14.59
CA SER A 21 -0.57 1.22 -15.53
C SER A 21 0.08 -0.03 -14.93
N ILE A 22 -0.33 -1.23 -15.41
CA ILE A 22 0.21 -2.54 -15.01
C ILE A 22 0.66 -3.31 -16.26
N PHE A 23 1.78 -4.02 -16.17
CA PHE A 23 2.42 -4.77 -17.25
C PHE A 23 2.90 -6.15 -16.79
N ASP A 24 3.04 -7.06 -17.73
CA ASP A 24 3.65 -8.39 -17.56
C ASP A 24 5.11 -8.43 -18.02
N ASP A 25 5.53 -7.46 -18.85
CA ASP A 25 6.89 -7.37 -19.39
C ASP A 25 7.71 -6.23 -18.78
N ARG A 26 8.95 -6.57 -18.38
CA ARG A 26 9.89 -5.63 -17.74
C ARG A 26 10.43 -4.58 -18.71
N ALA A 27 10.68 -4.93 -19.96
CA ALA A 27 11.25 -3.98 -20.92
C ALA A 27 10.20 -2.94 -21.32
N LEU A 28 8.95 -3.38 -21.51
CA LEU A 28 7.81 -2.54 -21.84
C LEU A 28 7.50 -1.53 -20.74
N VAL A 29 7.41 -1.98 -19.48
CA VAL A 29 7.14 -1.07 -18.35
C VAL A 29 8.24 -0.01 -18.19
N LEU A 30 9.50 -0.38 -18.40
CA LEU A 30 10.63 0.55 -18.30
C LEU A 30 10.66 1.55 -19.47
N PHE A 31 10.27 1.12 -20.67
CA PHE A 31 10.11 2.00 -21.81
C PHE A 31 9.00 3.03 -21.55
N GLU A 32 7.86 2.58 -21.06
CA GLU A 32 6.72 3.45 -20.76
C GLU A 32 7.03 4.42 -19.61
N ALA A 33 7.69 3.95 -18.55
CA ALA A 33 8.11 4.80 -17.44
C ALA A 33 9.05 5.93 -17.89
N LYS A 34 10.00 5.63 -18.79
CA LYS A 34 10.88 6.66 -19.40
C LYS A 34 10.11 7.63 -20.30
N ARG A 35 9.14 7.12 -21.07
CA ARG A 35 8.25 7.95 -21.89
C ARG A 35 7.47 8.94 -21.02
N LEU A 36 6.88 8.47 -19.92
CA LEU A 36 6.12 9.29 -18.98
C LEU A 36 6.98 10.32 -18.23
N GLU A 37 8.23 9.97 -17.92
CA GLU A 37 9.21 10.91 -17.35
C GLU A 37 9.54 12.05 -18.32
N SER A 38 9.64 11.75 -19.62
CA SER A 38 9.93 12.75 -20.64
C SER A 38 8.78 13.73 -20.91
N TYR A 39 7.52 13.30 -20.72
CA TYR A 39 6.33 14.08 -21.05
C TYR A 39 6.09 15.25 -20.08
N SER A 40 6.45 15.10 -18.80
CA SER A 40 6.30 16.15 -17.81
C SER A 40 7.44 16.16 -16.82
N ARG A 41 8.09 17.33 -16.73
CA ARG A 41 9.21 17.58 -15.82
C ARG A 41 8.85 17.47 -14.33
N GLN A 42 7.56 17.40 -14.00
CA GLN A 42 7.01 17.32 -12.64
C GLN A 42 6.49 15.92 -12.29
N ASN A 43 6.54 14.96 -13.23
CA ASN A 43 6.05 13.62 -12.98
C ASN A 43 7.04 12.83 -12.13
N ASN A 44 6.64 12.59 -10.89
CA ASN A 44 7.34 11.76 -9.95
C ASN A 44 6.87 10.32 -10.15
N ILE A 45 7.69 9.52 -10.83
CA ILE A 45 7.33 8.16 -11.27
C ILE A 45 8.18 7.14 -10.53
N ARG A 46 7.59 6.01 -10.17
CA ARG A 46 8.29 4.79 -9.76
C ARG A 46 7.71 3.58 -10.48
N VAL A 47 8.52 2.55 -10.66
CA VAL A 47 8.05 1.24 -11.14
C VAL A 47 8.27 0.22 -10.03
N ILE A 48 7.23 -0.55 -9.74
CA ILE A 48 7.24 -1.64 -8.78
C ILE A 48 7.21 -2.96 -9.56
N GLU A 49 8.08 -3.89 -9.19
CA GLU A 49 8.02 -5.29 -9.59
C GLU A 49 7.40 -6.07 -8.43
N GLU A 50 6.26 -6.71 -8.69
CA GLU A 50 5.60 -7.63 -7.78
C GLU A 50 5.89 -9.05 -8.24
N THR A 51 6.36 -9.89 -7.32
CA THR A 51 6.57 -11.32 -7.55
C THR A 51 5.75 -12.11 -6.55
N TYR A 52 4.87 -12.95 -7.05
CA TYR A 52 4.10 -13.92 -6.29
C TYR A 52 4.72 -15.31 -6.43
N ASP A 53 4.98 -15.97 -5.31
CA ASP A 53 5.50 -17.33 -5.24
C ASP A 53 4.41 -18.30 -4.78
N ASP A 54 3.91 -19.11 -5.72
CA ASP A 54 2.84 -20.09 -5.48
C ASP A 54 3.22 -21.13 -4.40
N ALA A 55 4.51 -21.43 -4.25
CA ALA A 55 4.96 -22.47 -3.31
C ALA A 55 4.90 -22.00 -1.85
N THR A 56 5.10 -20.71 -1.63
CA THR A 56 5.11 -20.12 -0.27
C THR A 56 3.87 -19.28 0.03
N ASN A 57 3.04 -19.02 -0.99
CA ASN A 57 1.92 -18.08 -0.93
C ASN A 57 2.36 -16.69 -0.42
N GLN A 58 3.53 -16.25 -0.90
CA GLN A 58 4.11 -14.95 -0.52
C GLN A 58 4.19 -14.03 -1.73
N THR A 59 3.85 -12.77 -1.49
CA THR A 59 4.05 -11.67 -2.42
C THR A 59 5.22 -10.82 -1.97
N SER A 60 6.12 -10.52 -2.88
CA SER A 60 7.23 -9.58 -2.67
C SER A 60 7.12 -8.43 -3.67
N ALA A 61 7.41 -7.21 -3.23
CA ALA A 61 7.38 -6.03 -4.07
C ALA A 61 8.71 -5.28 -3.96
N ARG A 62 9.27 -4.85 -5.09
CA ARG A 62 10.51 -4.06 -5.12
C ARG A 62 10.41 -2.92 -6.13
N VAL A 63 11.01 -1.78 -5.81
CA VAL A 63 11.07 -0.66 -6.76
C VAL A 63 12.22 -0.90 -7.73
N ILE A 64 11.94 -0.98 -9.03
CA ILE A 64 12.93 -1.24 -10.09
C ILE A 64 13.29 0.00 -10.92
N PHE A 65 12.51 1.06 -10.80
CA PHE A 65 12.78 2.35 -11.42
C PHE A 65 12.25 3.47 -10.53
N ARG A 66 12.97 4.59 -10.49
CA ARG A 66 12.54 5.82 -9.84
C ARG A 66 13.07 7.00 -10.65
N SER A 67 12.22 7.99 -10.92
CA SER A 67 12.68 9.23 -11.54
C SER A 67 13.60 9.99 -10.59
N ALA A 68 14.67 10.57 -11.12
CA ALA A 68 15.77 11.19 -10.36
C ALA A 68 15.36 12.43 -9.53
N LYS A 69 14.15 12.98 -9.72
CA LYS A 69 13.71 14.22 -9.07
C LYS A 69 13.09 14.07 -7.68
N VAL A 70 12.90 12.84 -7.19
CA VAL A 70 12.30 12.60 -5.87
C VAL A 70 13.31 11.94 -4.95
N SER A 71 13.80 12.72 -3.99
CA SER A 71 14.18 12.22 -2.67
C SER A 71 12.94 12.32 -1.78
N PRO A 72 12.03 11.33 -1.73
CA PRO A 72 11.02 11.30 -0.69
C PRO A 72 11.69 10.95 0.64
N PRO A 73 11.13 11.35 1.80
CA PRO A 73 11.64 10.93 3.10
C PRO A 73 11.77 9.40 3.11
N ALA A 74 12.91 8.92 3.60
CA ALA A 74 13.34 7.52 3.54
C ALA A 74 12.17 6.57 3.80
N THR A 75 11.59 6.03 2.73
CA THR A 75 10.66 4.92 2.85
C THR A 75 11.52 3.75 3.34
N PRO A 76 11.22 3.12 4.48
CA PRO A 76 11.98 1.96 4.91
C PRO A 76 11.90 0.93 3.78
N ALA A 77 13.06 0.52 3.28
CA ALA A 77 13.15 -0.57 2.33
C ALA A 77 12.38 -1.77 2.92
N PRO A 78 11.59 -2.51 2.12
CA PRO A 78 11.04 -3.78 2.57
C PRO A 78 12.20 -4.64 3.05
N ALA A 79 12.23 -4.93 4.35
CA ALA A 79 13.26 -5.76 4.94
C ALA A 79 13.25 -7.11 4.23
N GLU A 80 14.30 -7.39 3.45
CA GLU A 80 14.67 -8.76 3.10
C GLU A 80 14.76 -9.54 4.42
N ARG A 81 13.75 -10.37 4.70
CA ARG A 81 13.79 -11.33 5.80
C ARG A 81 14.83 -12.39 5.44
N LYS A 82 16.08 -12.17 5.84
CA LYS A 82 17.07 -13.25 5.95
C LYS A 82 16.65 -14.19 7.09
N PRO A 83 16.68 -15.52 6.90
CA PRO A 83 16.34 -16.46 7.95
C PRO A 83 17.44 -16.46 9.02
N ASP A 84 16.97 -16.46 10.27
CA ASP A 84 17.66 -16.29 11.55
C ASP A 84 18.55 -17.49 11.93
N VAL A 85 19.77 -17.22 12.42
CA VAL A 85 20.56 -18.17 13.26
C VAL A 85 21.44 -17.41 14.29
N ARG A 86 20.89 -17.25 15.51
CA ARG A 86 21.51 -17.40 16.86
C ARG A 86 22.34 -16.24 17.48
N PRO A 87 22.57 -16.25 18.82
CA PRO A 87 21.65 -16.50 19.94
C PRO A 87 21.72 -15.42 21.05
N ASN A 88 20.69 -15.40 21.90
CA ASN A 88 20.67 -15.03 23.32
C ASN A 88 21.67 -13.95 23.83
N ARG A 89 21.16 -12.74 24.08
CA ARG A 89 21.61 -11.95 25.24
C ARG A 89 20.44 -11.18 25.86
N GLU A 90 19.98 -11.79 26.93
CA GLU A 90 19.08 -11.32 27.98
C GLU A 90 19.43 -9.91 28.54
N ARG A 91 18.39 -9.29 29.15
CA ARG A 91 18.33 -8.03 29.94
C ARG A 91 17.94 -6.79 29.10
N GLN A 92 16.83 -6.08 29.30
CA GLN A 92 16.08 -5.69 30.52
C GLN A 92 14.59 -5.38 30.19
N LYS A 93 13.69 -5.71 31.12
CA LYS A 93 12.47 -4.95 31.45
C LYS A 93 12.76 -4.16 32.75
N PRO A 94 12.04 -3.08 33.15
CA PRO A 94 10.57 -2.96 33.12
C PRO A 94 9.94 -1.57 32.78
N ASP A 95 8.66 -1.65 32.43
CA ASP A 95 7.48 -0.79 32.70
C ASP A 95 7.49 0.74 32.51
N ALA A 96 6.60 1.25 31.64
CA ALA A 96 5.78 2.43 31.90
C ALA A 96 4.59 2.52 30.92
N ALA A 97 3.42 2.82 31.47
CA ALA A 97 2.11 2.87 30.83
C ALA A 97 1.93 4.02 29.83
N LYS A 98 1.09 3.82 28.81
CA LYS A 98 0.20 4.89 28.32
C LYS A 98 -1.05 4.31 27.67
N ASP A 99 -2.18 4.69 28.25
CA ASP A 99 -3.53 4.44 27.74
C ASP A 99 -3.85 5.29 26.49
N SER A 100 -5.09 5.07 26.03
CA SER A 100 -5.95 5.91 25.18
C SER A 100 -5.69 5.98 23.67
N GLY A 101 -6.71 5.52 22.93
CA GLY A 101 -6.90 5.88 21.52
C GLY A 101 -7.90 5.01 20.76
N ILE A 102 -8.15 3.76 21.18
CA ILE A 102 -8.91 2.80 20.36
C ILE A 102 -10.43 2.81 20.68
N GLY A 103 -10.83 3.34 21.84
CA GLY A 103 -12.24 3.37 22.27
C GLY A 103 -13.14 4.37 21.54
N GLN A 104 -12.59 5.42 20.91
CA GLN A 104 -13.40 6.50 20.33
C GLN A 104 -13.82 6.25 18.87
N ALA A 105 -13.02 5.51 18.09
CA ALA A 105 -13.33 5.25 16.67
C ALA A 105 -14.51 4.27 16.49
N ILE A 106 -14.71 3.34 17.43
CA ILE A 106 -15.78 2.34 17.37
C ILE A 106 -17.16 2.99 17.62
N TRP A 107 -17.23 4.00 18.49
CA TRP A 107 -18.47 4.74 18.76
C TRP A 107 -18.95 5.57 17.56
N PHE A 108 -18.04 6.19 16.80
CA PHE A 108 -18.42 6.92 15.58
C PHE A 108 -18.91 6.00 14.46
N ALA A 109 -18.31 4.81 14.32
CA ALA A 109 -18.73 3.84 13.31
C ALA A 109 -20.17 3.33 13.54
N LEU A 110 -20.55 3.07 14.79
CA LEU A 110 -21.91 2.62 15.13
C LEU A 110 -22.97 3.72 14.98
N ALA A 111 -22.63 4.97 15.30
CA ALA A 111 -23.55 6.11 15.14
C ALA A 111 -23.90 6.38 13.66
N VAL A 112 -22.93 6.25 12.75
CA VAL A 112 -23.17 6.43 11.31
C VAL A 112 -24.07 5.32 10.74
N ILE A 113 -23.88 4.07 11.17
CA ILE A 113 -24.70 2.93 10.74
C ILE A 113 -26.17 3.11 11.18
N ALA A 114 -26.42 3.59 12.41
CA ALA A 114 -27.78 3.83 12.91
C ALA A 114 -28.52 4.94 12.16
N ILE A 115 -27.82 5.99 11.71
CA ILE A 115 -28.42 7.08 10.93
C ILE A 115 -28.78 6.60 9.52
N ILE A 116 -27.88 5.83 8.88
CA ILE A 116 -28.12 5.26 7.54
C ILE A 116 -29.30 4.28 7.57
N SER A 117 -29.39 3.42 8.59
CA SER A 117 -30.51 2.48 8.72
C SER A 117 -31.86 3.18 8.93
N ALA A 118 -31.91 4.26 9.72
CA ALA A 118 -33.13 5.06 9.90
C ALA A 118 -33.61 5.73 8.60
N ILE A 119 -32.70 6.24 7.77
CA ILE A 119 -33.04 6.85 6.46
C ILE A 119 -33.59 5.81 5.49
N ILE A 120 -33.01 4.61 5.45
CA ILE A 120 -33.49 3.50 4.62
C ILE A 120 -34.87 3.05 5.08
N PHE A 121 -35.08 2.93 6.40
CA PHE A 121 -36.36 2.50 6.97
C PHE A 121 -37.50 3.51 6.70
N LEU A 122 -37.21 4.81 6.76
CA LEU A 122 -38.20 5.86 6.47
C LEU A 122 -38.63 5.86 4.99
N LYS A 123 -37.69 5.63 4.07
CA LYS A 123 -38.00 5.49 2.64
C LYS A 123 -38.80 4.23 2.32
N SER A 124 -38.56 3.13 3.05
CA SER A 124 -39.28 1.87 2.84
C SER A 124 -40.72 1.90 3.38
N PHE A 125 -41.01 2.69 4.42
CA PHE A 125 -42.34 2.81 5.01
C PHE A 125 -43.28 3.75 4.22
N ALA A 126 -42.74 4.77 3.54
CA ALA A 126 -43.50 5.68 2.69
C ALA A 126 -43.93 5.09 1.33
N ALA A 127 -43.46 3.88 0.99
CA ALA A 127 -43.77 3.19 -0.27
C ALA A 127 -44.90 2.13 -0.15
N GLN A 128 -45.54 2.01 1.03
CA GLN A 128 -46.64 1.06 1.29
C GLN A 128 -47.94 1.74 1.79
N LEU A 129 -48.04 3.07 1.67
CA LEU A 129 -49.25 3.87 1.82
C LEU A 129 -49.58 4.55 0.49
#